data_AF-A0A7M3NNU5-F1
#
_entry.id   AF-A0A7M3NNU5-F1
#
_cell.length_a   1.000
_cell.length_b   1.000
_cell.length_c   1.000
_cell.angle_alpha   90.00
_cell.angle_beta   90.00
_cell.angle_gamma   90.00
#
_symmetry.space_group_name_H-M   'P 1'
#
loop_
_entity.id
_entity.type
_entity.pdbx_description
1 polymer ?
#
loop_
_entity_poly.entity_id
_entity_poly.type
_entity_poly.pdbx_seq_one_letter_code
_entity_poly.pdbx_strand_id
1 'polypeptide(L)'
;MRCCFSAHLPALAALSAFPGPCEVLRSGARLAPALARSASAAVRRVRSWHPDDLTAVNLELVTLTEDRAVITWYTGIPGTDDGLGHPLPAITEGEVVYGTHPARLNRTASEGLPTAHHQVELTDLEPGQTYYYQARSRGVAATPTSLHLVRGNAVGTSAFGLGSSGGPYCFTTPPPPPGRHLLSIALCNDLHLGETTAGLVGGLPLLRGVAQQPGRAPYPELMSRALVAEARRRGADLLLAGGDISAGGAAHDLGEARRILDGFGAHGQDYFVVRGNHDRSRDGAFHTTFPGGSEGPGHFARDLGGLRIIGLDTYAKSGNGADAGGLGAEQLSWFRARLREQPDQPTLVFGHHPLTVRDSLFPVTRGQQLDRRQARAVVDAYASAPGVFLHHAGHTHRNKRTLLSRAPHVTHQEVAAAKEYPGGFTLVRIHSGGYALNHYKAGDVAARQWSERSRRVAAGLWPHHALGRSVTDRNSVRAHDLSGVAVRE
;
A
#
# COMPACT_ATOMS: atom_id res chain seq x y z
N MET A 1 -21.46 70.22 -7.96
CA MET A 1 -20.71 71.01 -6.94
C MET A 1 -20.47 70.11 -5.73
N ARG A 2 -19.19 69.92 -5.36
CA ARG A 2 -18.61 69.52 -4.04
C ARG A 2 -19.15 68.22 -3.38
N CYS A 3 -18.40 67.11 -3.39
CA CYS A 3 -17.37 66.67 -2.40
C CYS A 3 -17.93 66.51 -0.97
N CYS A 4 -17.84 65.35 -0.29
CA CYS A 4 -16.59 64.77 0.22
C CYS A 4 -16.66 63.24 0.51
N PHE A 5 -15.45 62.68 0.57
CA PHE A 5 -14.99 61.31 0.87
C PHE A 5 -15.51 60.66 2.17
N SER A 6 -15.61 59.32 2.16
CA SER A 6 -15.02 58.47 3.21
C SER A 6 -14.75 57.05 2.71
N ALA A 7 -13.64 56.50 3.20
CA ALA A 7 -12.91 55.35 2.69
C ALA A 7 -13.56 53.99 3.00
N HIS A 8 -13.41 53.03 2.08
CA HIS A 8 -13.57 51.60 2.36
C HIS A 8 -12.31 50.84 1.94
N LEU A 9 -11.56 50.35 2.95
CA LEU A 9 -10.62 49.25 2.82
C LEU A 9 -11.38 47.93 3.05
N PRO A 10 -11.10 46.86 2.26
CA PRO A 10 -11.70 45.54 2.43
C PRO A 10 -10.84 44.64 3.32
N ALA A 11 -11.48 43.75 4.10
CA ALA A 11 -11.01 42.40 4.44
C ALA A 11 -11.62 41.93 5.77
N LEU A 12 -12.73 41.19 5.70
CA LEU A 12 -13.17 40.23 6.71
C LEU A 12 -14.23 39.34 6.06
N ALA A 13 -13.78 38.38 5.25
CA ALA A 13 -14.60 37.30 4.72
C ALA A 13 -13.78 36.02 4.70
N ALA A 14 -13.51 35.50 5.90
CA ALA A 14 -13.00 34.15 6.10
C ALA A 14 -13.53 33.66 7.44
N LEU A 15 -14.75 33.10 7.45
CA LEU A 15 -15.32 32.31 8.55
C LEU A 15 -16.66 31.71 8.08
N SER A 16 -16.62 30.61 7.33
CA SER A 16 -17.79 29.75 7.12
C SER A 16 -17.39 28.35 6.64
N ALA A 17 -16.93 27.52 7.57
CA ALA A 17 -17.03 26.05 7.46
C ALA A 17 -16.67 25.38 8.80
N PHE A 18 -17.43 25.66 9.86
CA PHE A 18 -17.48 24.75 11.02
C PHE A 18 -18.73 23.88 10.90
N PRO A 19 -18.62 22.54 10.92
CA PRO A 19 -19.79 21.67 11.04
C PRO A 19 -20.39 21.77 12.46
N GLY A 20 -21.72 21.81 12.54
CA GLY A 20 -22.48 21.97 13.79
C GLY A 20 -22.48 20.73 14.70
N PRO A 21 -22.89 20.87 15.98
CA PRO A 21 -22.54 19.93 17.06
C PRO A 21 -23.26 18.57 17.06
N CYS A 22 -24.11 18.25 16.09
CA CYS A 22 -25.00 17.08 16.18
C CYS A 22 -24.68 15.89 15.26
N GLU A 23 -23.63 15.94 14.42
CA GLU A 23 -23.19 14.78 13.62
C GLU A 23 -21.97 14.04 14.19
N VAL A 24 -21.44 14.49 15.33
CA VAL A 24 -20.28 13.88 16.03
C VAL A 24 -20.71 12.77 17.02
N LEU A 25 -22.00 12.58 17.28
CA LEU A 25 -22.49 11.79 18.41
C LEU A 25 -23.04 10.38 18.10
N ARG A 26 -22.81 9.81 16.90
CA ARG A 26 -23.17 8.40 16.63
C ARG A 26 -22.01 7.44 16.37
N SER A 27 -20.77 7.90 16.47
CA SER A 27 -19.57 7.02 16.46
C SER A 27 -18.64 7.22 17.66
N GLY A 28 -18.93 8.17 18.56
CA GLY A 28 -18.14 8.45 19.76
C GLY A 28 -18.28 7.42 20.90
N ALA A 29 -19.24 6.50 20.83
CA ALA A 29 -19.53 5.56 21.93
C ALA A 29 -18.63 4.31 21.99
N ARG A 30 -17.62 4.18 21.11
CA ARG A 30 -16.68 3.03 21.15
C ARG A 30 -15.23 3.38 21.45
N LEU A 31 -14.90 4.65 21.65
CA LEU A 31 -13.51 5.10 21.89
C LEU A 31 -13.23 5.53 23.34
N ALA A 32 -14.22 5.54 24.23
CA ALA A 32 -14.04 5.93 25.63
C ALA A 32 -13.46 4.84 26.57
N PRO A 33 -13.70 3.52 26.41
CA PRO A 33 -13.12 2.54 27.34
C PRO A 33 -11.68 2.12 27.00
N ALA A 34 -11.19 2.41 25.79
CA ALA A 34 -9.87 1.97 25.33
C ALA A 34 -8.72 2.82 25.90
N LEU A 35 -8.97 4.09 26.25
CA LEU A 35 -7.97 5.00 26.80
C LEU A 35 -7.81 4.87 28.33
N ALA A 36 -8.76 4.24 29.03
CA ALA A 36 -8.72 4.09 30.49
C ALA A 36 -8.02 2.81 30.99
N ARG A 37 -7.71 1.84 30.11
CA ARG A 37 -6.91 0.65 30.50
C ARG A 37 -5.39 0.89 30.48
N SER A 38 -4.96 2.03 29.97
CA SER A 38 -3.53 2.37 29.85
C SER A 38 -2.94 3.01 31.12
N ALA A 39 -3.73 3.20 32.18
CA ALA A 39 -3.33 3.96 33.37
C ALA A 39 -3.34 3.17 34.69
N SER A 40 -3.41 1.83 34.67
CA SER A 40 -3.35 1.01 35.91
C SER A 40 -2.29 -0.11 35.92
N ALA A 41 -1.30 -0.04 35.03
CA ALA A 41 -0.16 -0.96 35.06
C ALA A 41 1.12 -0.26 35.55
N ALA A 42 1.07 0.37 36.73
CA ALA A 42 2.22 1.07 37.30
C ALA A 42 2.49 0.66 38.75
N VAL A 43 2.60 -0.65 39.01
CA VAL A 43 3.57 -1.22 39.97
C VAL A 43 3.98 -2.59 39.43
N ARG A 44 4.75 -2.61 38.34
CA ARG A 44 5.41 -3.83 37.87
C ARG A 44 6.82 -3.78 38.45
N ARG A 45 7.17 -4.76 39.32
CA ARG A 45 8.54 -4.96 39.82
C ARG A 45 9.52 -4.78 38.65
N VAL A 46 10.50 -3.90 38.80
CA VAL A 46 11.59 -3.72 37.84
C VAL A 46 12.30 -5.06 37.73
N ARG A 47 12.01 -5.79 36.66
CA ARG A 47 12.73 -7.01 36.32
C ARG A 47 14.07 -6.53 35.73
N SER A 48 15.19 -6.95 36.32
CA SER A 48 16.50 -6.71 35.73
C SER A 48 16.58 -7.50 34.43
N TRP A 49 16.58 -6.80 33.29
CA TRP A 49 16.74 -7.41 31.99
C TRP A 49 18.21 -7.77 31.79
N HIS A 50 18.48 -9.02 31.39
CA HIS A 50 19.83 -9.44 31.01
C HIS A 50 20.17 -8.79 29.66
N PRO A 51 21.45 -8.45 29.37
CA PRO A 51 21.88 -7.95 28.06
C PRO A 51 21.55 -8.88 26.88
N ASP A 52 21.24 -10.16 27.15
CA ASP A 52 20.82 -11.17 26.17
C ASP A 52 19.29 -11.32 26.05
N ASP A 53 18.51 -10.62 26.87
CA ASP A 53 17.06 -10.69 26.77
C ASP A 53 16.62 -10.03 25.45
N LEU A 54 15.79 -10.73 24.68
CA LEU A 54 15.25 -10.26 23.41
C LEU A 54 13.72 -10.22 23.46
N THR A 55 13.13 -9.28 22.73
CA THR A 55 11.71 -9.31 22.39
C THR A 55 11.55 -9.40 20.88
N ALA A 56 10.80 -10.40 20.40
CA ALA A 56 10.45 -10.56 19.00
C ALA A 56 8.96 -10.24 18.80
N VAL A 57 8.67 -9.23 17.98
CA VAL A 57 7.34 -8.62 17.84
C VAL A 57 7.03 -8.32 16.37
N ASN A 58 5.80 -7.90 16.10
CA ASN A 58 5.35 -7.47 14.77
C ASN A 58 5.48 -8.55 13.69
N LEU A 59 5.23 -9.82 14.06
CA LEU A 59 5.25 -10.93 13.12
C LEU A 59 4.12 -10.80 12.10
N GLU A 60 4.48 -10.93 10.83
CA GLU A 60 3.58 -10.77 9.68
C GLU A 60 3.91 -11.78 8.58
N LEU A 61 2.86 -12.42 8.04
CA LEU A 61 2.89 -13.10 6.75
C LEU A 61 2.60 -12.06 5.66
N VAL A 62 3.65 -11.53 5.05
CA VAL A 62 3.59 -10.41 4.10
C VAL A 62 3.15 -10.92 2.73
N THR A 63 3.88 -11.90 2.19
CA THR A 63 3.66 -12.47 0.86
C THR A 63 3.29 -13.94 0.97
N LEU A 64 2.35 -14.39 0.14
CA LEU A 64 1.99 -15.79 0.00
C LEU A 64 1.69 -16.12 -1.48
N THR A 65 2.56 -16.89 -2.11
CA THR A 65 2.36 -17.49 -3.43
C THR A 65 2.04 -18.98 -3.28
N GLU A 66 1.77 -19.64 -4.40
CA GLU A 66 1.57 -21.10 -4.50
C GLU A 66 2.77 -21.92 -3.99
N ASP A 67 3.98 -21.35 -4.04
CA ASP A 67 5.26 -22.02 -3.81
C ASP A 67 6.14 -21.32 -2.77
N ARG A 68 5.75 -20.14 -2.26
CA ARG A 68 6.57 -19.31 -1.37
C ARG A 68 5.76 -18.55 -0.33
N ALA A 69 6.41 -18.23 0.78
CA ALA A 69 5.89 -17.33 1.80
C ALA A 69 6.99 -16.39 2.29
N VAL A 70 6.69 -15.10 2.46
CA VAL A 70 7.62 -14.12 3.04
C VAL A 70 7.09 -13.68 4.39
N ILE A 71 7.91 -13.91 5.42
CA ILE A 71 7.57 -13.66 6.82
C ILE A 71 8.52 -12.60 7.37
N THR A 72 7.97 -11.58 8.04
CA THR A 72 8.76 -10.49 8.64
C THR A 72 8.44 -10.31 10.11
N TRP A 73 9.42 -9.92 10.91
CA TRP A 73 9.24 -9.49 12.30
C TRP A 73 10.38 -8.57 12.75
N TYR A 74 10.20 -7.94 13.90
CA TYR A 74 11.19 -7.06 14.51
C TYR A 74 11.72 -7.66 15.81
N THR A 75 13.03 -7.50 16.05
CA THR A 75 13.67 -7.88 17.31
C THR A 75 14.30 -6.67 17.99
N GLY A 76 14.00 -6.49 19.27
CA GLY A 76 14.55 -5.40 20.05
C GLY A 76 14.91 -5.78 21.47
N ILE A 77 15.52 -4.83 22.17
CA ILE A 77 16.00 -4.96 23.55
C ILE A 77 14.85 -4.64 24.51
N PRO A 78 14.35 -5.59 25.31
CA PRO A 78 13.25 -5.37 26.25
C PRO A 78 13.51 -4.20 27.20
N GLY A 79 12.48 -3.40 27.46
CA GLY A 79 12.56 -2.27 28.40
C GLY A 79 13.25 -1.02 27.86
N THR A 80 13.75 -1.03 26.62
CA THR A 80 14.28 0.16 25.94
C THR A 80 13.22 0.85 25.08
N ASP A 81 13.46 2.10 24.70
CA ASP A 81 12.58 2.90 23.84
C ASP A 81 13.42 3.82 22.93
N ASP A 82 13.12 3.86 21.63
CA ASP A 82 13.75 4.73 20.64
C ASP A 82 13.21 6.16 20.62
N GLY A 83 12.36 6.50 21.59
CA GLY A 83 11.62 7.77 21.69
C GLY A 83 10.33 7.80 20.88
N LEU A 84 10.01 6.73 20.14
CA LEU A 84 8.76 6.57 19.39
C LEU A 84 7.88 5.43 19.92
N GLY A 85 8.28 4.75 21.01
CA GLY A 85 7.56 3.60 21.52
C GLY A 85 7.99 2.28 20.91
N HIS A 86 9.19 2.19 20.32
CA HIS A 86 9.80 0.93 19.90
C HIS A 86 10.99 0.57 20.79
N PRO A 87 11.14 -0.71 21.16
CA PRO A 87 12.41 -1.21 21.68
C PRO A 87 13.56 -0.82 20.74
N LEU A 88 14.73 -0.51 21.29
CA LEU A 88 15.94 -0.32 20.49
C LEU A 88 16.28 -1.64 19.75
N PRO A 89 16.82 -1.56 18.52
CA PRO A 89 17.09 -2.74 17.70
C PRO A 89 18.13 -3.65 18.33
N ALA A 90 17.83 -4.94 18.38
CA ALA A 90 18.78 -5.98 18.75
C ALA A 90 19.17 -6.77 17.51
N ILE A 91 20.43 -6.61 17.06
CA ILE A 91 20.96 -7.30 15.89
C ILE A 91 21.22 -8.76 16.27
N THR A 92 20.50 -9.67 15.63
CA THR A 92 20.58 -11.10 15.92
C THR A 92 20.19 -11.93 14.72
N GLU A 93 20.52 -13.23 14.74
CA GLU A 93 19.97 -14.18 13.78
C GLU A 93 18.46 -14.35 13.95
N GLY A 94 17.78 -14.55 12.83
CA GLY A 94 16.35 -14.83 12.76
C GLY A 94 16.06 -16.10 11.95
N GLU A 95 15.16 -16.94 12.46
CA GLU A 95 14.75 -18.18 11.80
C GLU A 95 13.23 -18.34 11.78
N VAL A 96 12.75 -19.08 10.79
CA VAL A 96 11.39 -19.63 10.73
C VAL A 96 11.49 -21.14 10.71
N VAL A 97 10.97 -21.78 11.74
CA VAL A 97 10.74 -23.24 11.74
C VAL A 97 9.33 -23.52 11.25
N TYR A 98 9.17 -24.51 10.37
CA TYR A 98 7.89 -24.81 9.73
C TYR A 98 7.74 -26.29 9.38
N GLY A 99 6.51 -26.71 9.10
CA GLY A 99 6.17 -28.08 8.72
C GLY A 99 4.70 -28.21 8.36
N THR A 100 4.26 -29.43 8.00
CA THR A 100 2.87 -29.70 7.60
C THR A 100 1.96 -30.14 8.75
N HIS A 101 2.48 -30.14 9.99
CA HIS A 101 1.74 -30.52 11.19
C HIS A 101 2.12 -29.59 12.36
N PRO A 102 1.17 -29.12 13.19
CA PRO A 102 1.45 -28.13 14.24
C PRO A 102 2.43 -28.62 15.31
N ALA A 103 2.44 -29.93 15.59
CA ALA A 103 3.37 -30.55 16.54
C ALA A 103 4.73 -30.95 15.93
N ARG A 104 4.95 -30.76 14.62
CA ARG A 104 6.17 -31.19 13.91
C ARG A 104 6.62 -30.13 12.90
N LEU A 105 7.41 -29.17 13.39
CA LEU A 105 8.07 -28.15 12.57
C LEU A 105 9.49 -28.62 12.24
N ASN A 106 9.61 -29.41 11.17
CA ASN A 106 10.84 -30.15 10.82
C ASN A 106 11.67 -29.51 9.69
N ARG A 107 11.25 -28.35 9.18
CA ARG A 107 12.01 -27.53 8.22
C ARG A 107 12.39 -26.21 8.90
N THR A 108 13.53 -25.66 8.51
CA THR A 108 14.00 -24.35 8.97
C THR A 108 14.42 -23.51 7.78
N ALA A 109 14.10 -22.22 7.82
CA ALA A 109 14.65 -21.20 6.93
C ALA A 109 15.16 -20.03 7.77
N SER A 110 16.25 -19.41 7.37
CA SER A 110 16.82 -18.25 8.04
C SER A 110 17.26 -17.24 7.00
N GLU A 111 17.42 -16.00 7.43
CA GLU A 111 18.17 -15.02 6.65
C GLU A 111 19.68 -15.23 6.85
N GLY A 112 20.49 -14.72 5.92
CA GLY A 112 21.93 -14.98 5.92
C GLY A 112 22.77 -14.03 6.79
N LEU A 113 22.20 -12.91 7.25
CA LEU A 113 22.92 -11.90 8.04
C LEU A 113 22.08 -11.48 9.26
N PRO A 114 22.71 -11.35 10.44
CA PRO A 114 22.06 -10.78 11.61
C PRO A 114 21.43 -9.42 11.34
N THR A 115 20.20 -9.23 11.81
CA THR A 115 19.50 -7.95 11.76
C THR A 115 18.47 -7.87 12.90
N ALA A 116 17.92 -6.69 13.12
CA ALA A 116 16.74 -6.50 13.95
C ALA A 116 15.45 -6.53 13.12
N HIS A 117 15.54 -6.41 11.79
CA HIS A 117 14.42 -6.25 10.86
C HIS A 117 14.37 -7.46 9.92
N HIS A 118 13.87 -8.56 10.45
CA HIS A 118 13.95 -9.88 9.85
C HIS A 118 13.00 -10.00 8.65
N GLN A 119 13.48 -10.63 7.59
CA GLN A 119 12.65 -11.06 6.45
C GLN A 119 13.13 -12.41 5.96
N VAL A 120 12.36 -13.45 6.25
CA VAL A 120 12.67 -14.83 5.85
C VAL A 120 11.69 -15.27 4.78
N GLU A 121 12.24 -15.82 3.70
CA GLU A 121 11.50 -16.39 2.58
C GLU A 121 11.52 -17.91 2.68
N LEU A 122 10.34 -18.52 2.72
CA LEU A 122 10.14 -19.95 2.56
C LEU A 122 9.96 -20.24 1.07
N THR A 123 10.71 -21.17 0.53
CA THR A 123 10.62 -21.63 -0.87
C THR A 123 10.22 -23.10 -0.94
N ASP A 124 9.94 -23.58 -2.15
CA ASP A 124 9.65 -24.99 -2.43
C ASP A 124 8.50 -25.50 -1.53
N LEU A 125 7.45 -24.67 -1.47
CA LEU A 125 6.19 -25.01 -0.84
C LEU A 125 5.29 -25.69 -1.87
N GLU A 126 4.48 -26.65 -1.40
CA GLU A 126 3.51 -27.32 -2.23
C GLU A 126 2.24 -26.48 -2.36
N PRO A 127 1.66 -26.30 -3.56
CA PRO A 127 0.38 -25.61 -3.72
C PRO A 127 -0.77 -26.32 -3.00
N GLY A 128 -1.68 -25.56 -2.39
CA GLY A 128 -2.82 -26.09 -1.64
C GLY A 128 -2.48 -26.73 -0.28
N GLN A 129 -1.20 -26.75 0.10
CA GLN A 129 -0.75 -27.33 1.35
C GLN A 129 -0.86 -26.33 2.51
N THR A 130 -1.34 -26.82 3.66
CA THR A 130 -1.27 -26.06 4.91
C THR A 130 0.07 -26.25 5.57
N TYR A 131 0.76 -25.15 5.85
CA TYR A 131 1.99 -25.11 6.62
C TYR A 131 1.73 -24.45 7.97
N TYR A 132 2.36 -25.01 9.00
CA TYR A 132 2.46 -24.47 10.34
C TYR A 132 3.86 -23.91 10.53
N TYR A 133 4.00 -22.78 11.21
CA TYR A 133 5.29 -22.13 11.38
C TYR A 133 5.40 -21.34 12.70
N GLN A 134 6.65 -21.10 13.12
CA GLN A 134 7.02 -20.21 14.20
C GLN A 134 8.28 -19.44 13.80
N ALA A 135 8.21 -18.11 13.84
CA ALA A 135 9.37 -17.24 13.67
C ALA A 135 10.05 -16.98 15.02
N ARG A 136 11.38 -16.94 15.04
CA ARG A 136 12.18 -16.84 16.26
C ARG A 136 13.41 -15.98 16.07
N SER A 137 13.84 -15.34 17.14
CA SER A 137 15.13 -14.65 17.26
C SER A 137 15.90 -15.25 18.42
N ARG A 138 17.00 -15.96 18.16
CA ARG A 138 17.73 -16.76 19.17
C ARG A 138 16.80 -17.59 20.06
N GLY A 139 15.83 -18.28 19.46
CA GLY A 139 14.86 -19.12 20.17
C GLY A 139 13.66 -18.37 20.79
N VAL A 140 13.69 -17.03 20.85
CA VAL A 140 12.55 -16.22 21.33
C VAL A 140 11.50 -16.12 20.23
N ALA A 141 10.30 -16.67 20.48
CA ALA A 141 9.22 -16.69 19.50
C ALA A 141 8.63 -15.29 19.25
N ALA A 142 8.44 -14.96 17.97
CA ALA A 142 7.87 -13.69 17.56
C ALA A 142 6.35 -13.65 17.77
N THR A 143 5.89 -12.50 18.29
CA THR A 143 4.46 -12.24 18.51
C THR A 143 3.84 -11.48 17.32
N PRO A 144 2.57 -11.74 16.95
CA PRO A 144 1.95 -11.17 15.76
C PRO A 144 1.77 -9.66 15.83
N THR A 145 1.85 -8.99 14.68
CA THR A 145 1.28 -7.65 14.54
C THR A 145 -0.21 -7.69 14.89
N SER A 146 -0.62 -6.89 15.88
CA SER A 146 -1.98 -6.88 16.36
C SER A 146 -2.91 -6.14 15.40
N LEU A 147 -3.99 -6.79 14.95
CA LEU A 147 -5.04 -6.20 14.09
C LEU A 147 -6.42 -6.20 14.77
N HIS A 148 -6.44 -6.16 16.11
CA HIS A 148 -7.65 -6.33 16.92
C HIS A 148 -8.77 -5.31 16.64
N LEU A 149 -8.45 -4.09 16.18
CA LEU A 149 -9.45 -3.06 15.84
C LEU A 149 -10.23 -3.33 14.55
N VAL A 150 -9.73 -4.23 13.70
CA VAL A 150 -10.30 -4.50 12.36
C VAL A 150 -10.69 -5.97 12.15
N ARG A 151 -10.73 -6.76 13.24
CA ARG A 151 -10.91 -8.23 13.21
C ARG A 151 -10.00 -8.90 12.15
N GLY A 152 -8.75 -8.47 12.10
CA GLY A 152 -7.78 -8.93 11.10
C GLY A 152 -6.84 -10.03 11.62
N ASN A 153 -6.14 -10.66 10.68
CA ASN A 153 -5.05 -11.60 10.94
C ASN A 153 -3.81 -11.24 10.10
N ALA A 154 -2.70 -10.96 10.79
CA ALA A 154 -1.42 -10.62 10.17
C ALA A 154 -0.58 -11.85 9.79
N VAL A 155 -0.82 -13.00 10.44
CA VAL A 155 0.11 -14.16 10.46
C VAL A 155 -0.45 -15.42 9.80
N GLY A 156 -1.66 -15.37 9.25
CA GLY A 156 -2.25 -16.56 8.64
C GLY A 156 -3.44 -16.28 7.76
N THR A 157 -3.92 -17.35 7.12
CA THR A 157 -5.08 -17.32 6.22
C THR A 157 -6.40 -17.61 6.96
N SER A 158 -6.35 -18.11 8.20
CA SER A 158 -7.54 -18.34 9.02
C SER A 158 -8.03 -17.05 9.69
N ALA A 159 -9.35 -16.87 9.82
CA ALA A 159 -9.94 -15.66 10.42
C ALA A 159 -9.66 -15.51 11.93
N PHE A 160 -9.23 -16.58 12.60
CA PHE A 160 -9.08 -16.66 14.05
C PHE A 160 -7.76 -17.32 14.49
N GLY A 161 -6.67 -17.09 13.74
CA GLY A 161 -5.33 -17.64 13.96
C GLY A 161 -5.16 -18.42 15.27
N LEU A 162 -5.49 -19.71 15.25
CA LEU A 162 -5.43 -20.59 16.41
C LEU A 162 -3.97 -20.92 16.68
N GLY A 163 -3.29 -20.03 17.40
CA GLY A 163 -1.97 -20.24 17.97
C GLY A 163 -1.91 -19.60 19.35
N SER A 164 -1.22 -20.24 20.29
CA SER A 164 -0.79 -19.60 21.54
C SER A 164 0.10 -18.38 21.25
N SER A 165 0.29 -17.50 22.24
CA SER A 165 1.29 -16.43 22.14
C SER A 165 2.65 -17.03 21.74
N GLY A 166 3.13 -16.70 20.53
CA GLY A 166 4.36 -17.25 19.96
C GLY A 166 4.16 -18.36 18.91
N GLY A 167 2.94 -18.83 18.63
CA GLY A 167 2.66 -19.85 17.60
C GLY A 167 2.51 -21.29 18.14
N PRO A 168 2.51 -22.31 17.26
CA PRO A 168 2.65 -22.19 15.80
C PRO A 168 1.45 -21.48 15.15
N TYR A 169 1.73 -20.66 14.15
CA TYR A 169 0.72 -20.06 13.26
C TYR A 169 0.60 -20.91 11.99
N CYS A 170 -0.40 -20.66 11.14
CA CYS A 170 -0.54 -21.43 9.91
C CYS A 170 -1.04 -20.59 8.73
N PHE A 171 -0.71 -21.06 7.52
CA PHE A 171 -1.23 -20.58 6.26
C PHE A 171 -1.40 -21.74 5.30
N THR A 172 -2.25 -21.55 4.28
CA THR A 172 -2.44 -22.51 3.19
C THR A 172 -2.03 -21.83 1.90
N THR A 173 -1.07 -22.39 1.18
CA THR A 173 -0.67 -21.88 -0.15
C THR A 173 -1.85 -21.97 -1.11
N PRO A 174 -2.09 -20.96 -1.95
CA PRO A 174 -3.11 -21.03 -2.98
C PRO A 174 -2.71 -22.02 -4.10
N PRO A 175 -3.65 -22.45 -4.96
CA PRO A 175 -3.28 -23.05 -6.24
C PRO A 175 -2.50 -22.05 -7.11
N PRO A 176 -1.65 -22.51 -8.03
CA PRO A 176 -0.97 -21.64 -8.99
C PRO A 176 -1.98 -20.88 -9.86
N PRO A 177 -1.63 -19.68 -10.36
CA PRO A 177 -2.41 -19.04 -11.42
C PRO A 177 -2.55 -19.99 -12.63
N PRO A 178 -3.77 -20.20 -13.14
CA PRO A 178 -3.99 -21.15 -14.22
C PRO A 178 -3.35 -20.69 -15.52
N GLY A 179 -2.77 -21.65 -16.26
CA GLY A 179 -2.13 -21.40 -17.56
C GLY A 179 -0.64 -21.04 -17.45
N ARG A 180 -0.02 -20.83 -18.61
CA ARG A 180 1.41 -20.49 -18.70
C ARG A 180 1.64 -19.05 -18.24
N HIS A 181 2.80 -18.77 -17.64
CA HIS A 181 3.22 -17.41 -17.31
C HIS A 181 3.39 -16.57 -18.59
N LEU A 182 3.00 -15.30 -18.55
CA LEU A 182 3.07 -14.38 -19.70
C LEU A 182 3.94 -13.16 -19.41
N LEU A 183 3.68 -12.48 -18.29
CA LEU A 183 4.50 -11.37 -17.78
C LEU A 183 4.15 -11.04 -16.32
N SER A 184 4.95 -10.20 -15.68
CA SER A 184 4.70 -9.65 -14.36
C SER A 184 4.73 -8.10 -14.34
N ILE A 185 3.82 -7.50 -13.57
CA ILE A 185 3.69 -6.04 -13.47
C ILE A 185 3.79 -5.61 -12.00
N ALA A 186 4.71 -4.71 -11.66
CA ALA A 186 4.77 -4.06 -10.36
C ALA A 186 3.78 -2.89 -10.30
N LEU A 187 2.92 -2.87 -9.28
CA LEU A 187 1.99 -1.78 -8.97
C LEU A 187 2.49 -1.03 -7.75
N CYS A 188 2.73 0.27 -7.89
CA CYS A 188 3.12 1.15 -6.79
C CYS A 188 2.41 2.50 -6.88
N ASN A 189 2.42 3.24 -5.78
CA ASN A 189 1.81 4.55 -5.65
C ASN A 189 2.35 5.23 -4.39
N ASP A 190 1.98 6.49 -4.20
CA ASP A 190 2.23 7.22 -2.96
C ASP A 190 3.73 7.16 -2.60
N LEU A 191 4.57 7.60 -3.55
CA LEU A 191 6.02 7.69 -3.40
C LEU A 191 6.40 8.94 -2.59
N HIS A 192 5.63 10.04 -2.72
CA HIS A 192 5.77 11.27 -1.92
C HIS A 192 7.19 11.87 -1.91
N LEU A 193 7.88 11.90 -3.05
CA LEU A 193 9.20 12.53 -3.14
C LEU A 193 9.13 14.00 -2.66
N GLY A 194 10.07 14.38 -1.78
CA GLY A 194 10.08 15.68 -1.10
C GLY A 194 9.38 15.73 0.26
N GLU A 195 8.69 14.67 0.68
CA GLU A 195 8.03 14.64 2.00
C GLU A 195 9.03 14.45 3.14
N THR A 196 8.87 15.23 4.21
CA THR A 196 9.75 15.19 5.40
C THR A 196 9.07 14.63 6.63
N THR A 197 7.77 14.35 6.59
CA THR A 197 7.02 13.76 7.71
C THR A 197 5.95 12.80 7.19
N ALA A 198 6.10 11.52 7.50
CA ALA A 198 5.14 10.48 7.15
C ALA A 198 3.89 10.57 8.04
N GLY A 199 2.72 10.27 7.48
CA GLY A 199 1.47 10.17 8.24
C GLY A 199 0.75 11.49 8.57
N LEU A 200 1.01 12.57 7.84
CA LEU A 200 0.23 13.81 7.95
C LEU A 200 -1.18 13.63 7.35
N VAL A 201 -2.09 13.03 8.11
CA VAL A 201 -3.49 12.85 7.67
C VAL A 201 -4.32 14.10 8.00
N GLY A 202 -4.63 14.89 6.98
CA GLY A 202 -5.80 15.79 6.96
C GLY A 202 -5.96 16.76 8.13
N GLY A 203 -4.87 17.27 8.70
CA GLY A 203 -4.93 18.31 9.74
C GLY A 203 -5.51 17.85 11.09
N LEU A 204 -5.55 16.54 11.38
CA LEU A 204 -5.87 16.03 12.72
C LEU A 204 -4.74 16.43 13.70
N PRO A 205 -4.93 17.44 14.57
CA PRO A 205 -3.84 18.09 15.30
C PRO A 205 -3.13 17.18 16.33
N LEU A 206 -3.74 16.05 16.66
CA LEU A 206 -3.32 15.13 17.72
C LEU A 206 -2.49 13.93 17.23
N LEU A 207 -2.39 13.70 15.92
CA LEU A 207 -1.57 12.61 15.38
C LEU A 207 -0.27 13.19 14.85
N ARG A 208 0.78 13.22 15.69
CA ARG A 208 2.13 13.55 15.23
C ARG A 208 2.58 12.49 14.21
N GLY A 209 2.94 12.93 13.01
CA GLY A 209 3.58 12.09 12.01
C GLY A 209 4.98 11.65 12.41
N VAL A 210 5.59 10.76 11.62
CA VAL A 210 6.96 10.30 11.83
C VAL A 210 7.89 11.15 10.96
N ALA A 211 8.65 12.04 11.61
CA ALA A 211 9.56 12.93 10.91
C ALA A 211 10.80 12.20 10.36
N GLN A 212 11.28 12.71 9.22
CA GLN A 212 12.59 12.40 8.66
C GLN A 212 13.67 12.58 9.73
N GLN A 213 14.61 11.65 9.79
CA GLN A 213 15.75 11.75 10.69
C GLN A 213 16.79 12.74 10.12
N PRO A 214 17.26 13.72 10.92
CA PRO A 214 18.35 14.61 10.50
C PRO A 214 19.59 13.83 10.06
N GLY A 215 20.22 14.25 8.96
CA GLY A 215 21.45 13.62 8.44
C GLY A 215 21.28 12.24 7.80
N ARG A 216 20.06 11.70 7.74
CA ARG A 216 19.75 10.46 6.98
C ARG A 216 19.22 10.81 5.60
N ALA A 217 19.36 9.87 4.65
CA ALA A 217 18.77 10.00 3.33
C ALA A 217 17.25 10.23 3.42
N PRO A 218 16.65 11.03 2.52
CA PRO A 218 15.20 11.22 2.47
C PRO A 218 14.48 9.87 2.34
N TYR A 219 13.59 9.57 3.27
CA TYR A 219 12.90 8.28 3.29
C TYR A 219 12.05 8.02 2.04
N PRO A 220 11.38 9.01 1.39
CA PRO A 220 10.63 8.76 0.16
C PRO A 220 11.52 8.19 -0.94
N GLU A 221 12.72 8.76 -1.08
CA GLU A 221 13.69 8.31 -2.08
C GLU A 221 14.29 6.95 -1.71
N LEU A 222 14.65 6.75 -0.43
CA LEU A 222 15.17 5.48 0.07
C LEU A 222 14.19 4.33 -0.23
N MET A 223 12.93 4.53 0.12
CA MET A 223 11.87 3.54 -0.09
C MET A 223 11.59 3.32 -1.57
N SER A 224 11.56 4.38 -2.38
CA SER A 224 11.32 4.27 -3.83
C SER A 224 12.46 3.52 -4.55
N ARG A 225 13.72 3.78 -4.19
CA ARG A 225 14.87 3.03 -4.73
C ARG A 225 14.81 1.55 -4.34
N ALA A 226 14.51 1.28 -3.08
CA ALA A 226 14.40 -0.10 -2.59
C ALA A 226 13.21 -0.86 -3.23
N LEU A 227 12.11 -0.17 -3.50
CA LEU A 227 10.97 -0.69 -4.25
C LEU A 227 11.36 -1.06 -5.67
N VAL A 228 12.01 -0.16 -6.41
CA VAL A 228 12.46 -0.41 -7.80
C VAL A 228 13.41 -1.61 -7.85
N ALA A 229 14.38 -1.67 -6.93
CA ALA A 229 15.31 -2.79 -6.86
C ALA A 229 14.61 -4.13 -6.56
N GLU A 230 13.68 -4.14 -5.59
CA GLU A 230 12.92 -5.35 -5.25
C GLU A 230 11.98 -5.78 -6.38
N ALA A 231 11.31 -4.83 -7.07
CA ALA A 231 10.45 -5.14 -8.21
C ALA A 231 11.23 -5.84 -9.34
N ARG A 232 12.41 -5.34 -9.68
CA ARG A 232 13.31 -5.99 -10.65
C ARG A 232 13.74 -7.38 -10.18
N ARG A 233 14.13 -7.51 -8.90
CA ARG A 233 14.55 -8.80 -8.31
C ARG A 233 13.44 -9.85 -8.33
N ARG A 234 12.19 -9.42 -8.25
CA ARG A 234 10.99 -10.28 -8.33
C ARG A 234 10.55 -10.58 -9.76
N GLY A 235 11.27 -10.09 -10.77
CA GLY A 235 11.00 -10.36 -12.18
C GLY A 235 9.83 -9.55 -12.74
N ALA A 236 9.62 -8.32 -12.29
CA ALA A 236 8.65 -7.43 -12.93
C ALA A 236 9.17 -6.96 -14.29
N ASP A 237 8.35 -7.13 -15.33
CA ASP A 237 8.60 -6.67 -16.70
C ASP A 237 8.12 -5.24 -16.93
N LEU A 238 7.12 -4.81 -16.14
CA LEU A 238 6.52 -3.49 -16.18
C LEU A 238 6.34 -2.91 -14.78
N LEU A 239 6.32 -1.58 -14.68
CA LEU A 239 5.97 -0.87 -13.45
C LEU A 239 4.88 0.19 -13.71
N LEU A 240 3.83 0.19 -12.90
CA LEU A 240 2.75 1.17 -12.95
C LEU A 240 2.74 1.98 -11.65
N ALA A 241 3.01 3.28 -11.76
CA ALA A 241 2.99 4.23 -10.65
C ALA A 241 1.67 5.02 -10.63
N GLY A 242 0.76 4.59 -9.75
CA GLY A 242 -0.62 5.08 -9.58
C GLY A 242 -0.76 6.39 -8.81
N GLY A 243 0.09 7.38 -9.07
CA GLY A 243 -0.03 8.73 -8.50
C GLY A 243 0.58 8.94 -7.11
N ASP A 244 0.56 10.21 -6.69
CA ASP A 244 1.29 10.76 -5.54
C ASP A 244 2.78 10.45 -5.62
N ILE A 245 3.34 10.79 -6.79
CA ILE A 245 4.76 10.62 -7.11
C ILE A 245 5.60 11.58 -6.26
N SER A 246 5.15 12.81 -6.13
CA SER A 246 5.76 13.85 -5.32
C SER A 246 4.86 14.27 -4.17
N ALA A 247 5.41 14.89 -3.14
CA ALA A 247 4.66 15.40 -2.00
C ALA A 247 3.88 16.69 -2.30
N GLY A 248 4.30 17.42 -3.34
CA GLY A 248 3.72 18.72 -3.67
C GLY A 248 3.88 19.18 -5.12
N GLY A 249 4.33 18.33 -6.04
CA GLY A 249 4.47 18.66 -7.46
C GLY A 249 5.66 19.58 -7.80
N ALA A 250 6.66 19.71 -6.93
CA ALA A 250 7.84 20.52 -7.23
C ALA A 250 8.69 19.85 -8.31
N ALA A 251 9.21 20.64 -9.25
CA ALA A 251 10.00 20.15 -10.38
C ALA A 251 11.24 19.33 -9.94
N HIS A 252 11.90 19.74 -8.86
CA HIS A 252 13.01 19.00 -8.25
C HIS A 252 12.58 17.60 -7.82
N ASP A 253 11.50 17.49 -7.04
CA ASP A 253 11.03 16.22 -6.47
C ASP A 253 10.52 15.27 -7.55
N LEU A 254 9.87 15.81 -8.58
CA LEU A 254 9.45 15.06 -9.75
C LEU A 254 10.66 14.57 -10.57
N GLY A 255 11.67 15.41 -10.75
CA GLY A 255 12.92 15.04 -11.42
C GLY A 255 13.66 13.92 -10.68
N GLU A 256 13.68 13.97 -9.36
CA GLU A 256 14.28 12.90 -8.55
C GLU A 256 13.45 11.61 -8.61
N ALA A 257 12.12 11.72 -8.58
CA ALA A 257 11.24 10.57 -8.79
C ALA A 257 11.50 9.91 -10.15
N ARG A 258 11.64 10.72 -11.21
CA ARG A 258 11.97 10.27 -12.56
C ARG A 258 13.29 9.52 -12.58
N ARG A 259 14.34 10.09 -11.98
CA ARG A 259 15.67 9.47 -11.89
C ARG A 259 15.63 8.11 -11.19
N ILE A 260 14.83 7.97 -10.12
CA ILE A 260 14.67 6.71 -9.39
C ILE A 260 13.90 5.68 -10.23
N LEU A 261 12.79 6.09 -10.85
CA LEU A 261 11.97 5.22 -11.71
C LEU A 261 12.71 4.81 -13.00
N ASP A 262 13.59 5.66 -13.53
CA ASP A 262 14.47 5.30 -14.66
C ASP A 262 15.46 4.18 -14.29
N GLY A 263 15.67 3.88 -13.00
CA GLY A 263 16.36 2.67 -12.54
C GLY A 263 15.58 1.36 -12.83
N PHE A 264 14.26 1.45 -13.05
CA PHE A 264 13.45 0.32 -13.50
C PHE A 264 13.59 0.10 -15.02
N GLY A 265 13.51 1.16 -15.82
CA GLY A 265 13.58 1.10 -17.28
C GLY A 265 13.21 2.44 -17.91
N ALA A 266 12.76 2.45 -19.16
CA ALA A 266 12.36 3.66 -19.86
C ALA A 266 10.88 4.04 -19.60
N HIS A 267 10.63 5.31 -19.29
CA HIS A 267 9.27 5.85 -19.19
C HIS A 267 8.49 5.68 -20.49
N GLY A 268 7.25 5.21 -20.41
CA GLY A 268 6.39 4.97 -21.55
C GLY A 268 6.62 3.64 -22.29
N GLN A 269 7.58 2.83 -21.83
CA GLN A 269 7.90 1.51 -22.38
C GLN A 269 7.94 0.43 -21.30
N ASP A 270 8.71 0.69 -20.23
CA ASP A 270 8.91 -0.23 -19.11
C ASP A 270 8.15 0.22 -17.86
N TYR A 271 7.99 1.54 -17.68
CA TYR A 271 7.15 2.05 -16.62
C TYR A 271 6.24 3.19 -17.06
N PHE A 272 5.11 3.31 -16.38
CA PHE A 272 4.06 4.26 -16.69
C PHE A 272 3.56 4.94 -15.41
N VAL A 273 3.22 6.22 -15.53
CA VAL A 273 2.92 7.08 -14.38
C VAL A 273 1.63 7.86 -14.64
N VAL A 274 0.79 7.96 -13.62
CA VAL A 274 -0.35 8.90 -13.59
C VAL A 274 -0.22 9.83 -12.38
N ARG A 275 -0.96 10.93 -12.37
CA ARG A 275 -0.95 11.89 -11.26
C ARG A 275 -1.84 11.43 -10.10
N GLY A 276 -1.41 11.78 -8.89
CA GLY A 276 -2.27 11.83 -7.71
C GLY A 276 -2.57 13.28 -7.27
N ASN A 277 -3.25 13.43 -6.15
CA ASN A 277 -3.62 14.76 -5.62
C ASN A 277 -2.46 15.56 -5.04
N HIS A 278 -1.34 14.92 -4.69
CA HIS A 278 -0.10 15.59 -4.27
C HIS A 278 0.78 16.04 -5.44
N ASP A 279 0.54 15.55 -6.66
CA ASP A 279 1.29 15.91 -7.88
C ASP A 279 0.85 17.27 -8.49
N ARG A 280 0.59 18.24 -7.62
CA ARG A 280 0.02 19.56 -7.91
C ARG A 280 1.07 20.57 -8.41
N SER A 281 1.70 20.27 -9.53
CA SER A 281 2.59 21.23 -10.21
C SER A 281 1.77 22.41 -10.76
N ARG A 282 2.18 23.65 -10.42
CA ARG A 282 1.55 24.90 -10.90
C ARG A 282 2.00 25.32 -12.30
N ASP A 283 3.13 24.78 -12.75
CA ASP A 283 3.88 25.16 -13.96
C ASP A 283 3.91 24.05 -15.03
N GLY A 284 3.19 22.94 -14.81
CA GLY A 284 3.17 21.79 -15.72
C GLY A 284 4.38 20.86 -15.59
N ALA A 285 5.27 21.07 -14.62
CA ALA A 285 6.44 20.24 -14.32
C ALA A 285 6.15 18.72 -14.30
N PHE A 286 4.97 18.29 -13.83
CA PHE A 286 4.61 16.87 -13.89
C PHE A 286 4.57 16.36 -15.33
N HIS A 287 3.86 17.05 -16.22
CA HIS A 287 3.72 16.65 -17.62
C HIS A 287 5.03 16.81 -18.39
N THR A 288 5.87 17.78 -18.01
CA THR A 288 7.24 17.91 -18.56
C THR A 288 8.12 16.72 -18.16
N THR A 289 8.02 16.26 -16.91
CA THR A 289 8.85 15.18 -16.35
C THR A 289 8.37 13.80 -16.80
N PHE A 290 7.06 13.62 -16.83
CA PHE A 290 6.35 12.41 -17.25
C PHE A 290 5.39 12.75 -18.39
N PRO A 291 5.89 12.89 -19.63
CA PRO A 291 5.04 13.18 -20.78
C PRO A 291 3.95 12.12 -20.95
N GLY A 292 2.70 12.58 -21.01
CA GLY A 292 1.56 11.73 -21.36
C GLY A 292 1.62 11.27 -22.82
N GLY A 293 0.66 10.43 -23.20
CA GLY A 293 0.46 10.07 -24.60
C GLY A 293 -0.14 11.21 -25.43
N SER A 294 -0.27 10.99 -26.73
CA SER A 294 -0.90 11.92 -27.69
C SER A 294 -2.39 12.17 -27.46
N GLU A 295 -3.03 11.49 -26.50
CA GLU A 295 -4.48 11.50 -26.29
C GLU A 295 -4.96 12.52 -25.25
N GLY A 296 -4.07 13.29 -24.62
CA GLY A 296 -4.41 14.38 -23.69
C GLY A 296 -3.49 14.45 -22.47
N PRO A 297 -3.57 15.53 -21.66
CA PRO A 297 -2.72 15.66 -20.47
C PRO A 297 -3.15 14.67 -19.38
N GLY A 298 -2.23 13.81 -18.96
CA GLY A 298 -2.31 13.01 -17.72
C GLY A 298 -2.97 11.63 -17.80
N HIS A 299 -3.66 11.29 -18.89
CA HIS A 299 -4.25 9.96 -19.12
C HIS A 299 -3.83 9.38 -20.48
N PHE A 300 -3.85 8.05 -20.59
CA PHE A 300 -3.44 7.36 -21.81
C PHE A 300 -3.94 5.92 -21.83
N ALA A 301 -3.96 5.33 -23.02
CA ALA A 301 -4.00 3.90 -23.25
C ALA A 301 -2.73 3.42 -23.98
N ARG A 302 -2.26 2.22 -23.66
CA ARG A 302 -1.16 1.54 -24.36
C ARG A 302 -1.49 0.07 -24.52
N ASP A 303 -1.33 -0.44 -25.73
CA ASP A 303 -1.40 -1.87 -26.02
C ASP A 303 0.01 -2.46 -26.00
N LEU A 304 0.20 -3.49 -25.19
CA LEU A 304 1.46 -4.17 -24.89
C LEU A 304 1.29 -5.66 -25.18
N GLY A 305 1.42 -6.04 -26.46
CA GLY A 305 1.29 -7.44 -26.86
C GLY A 305 -0.06 -8.04 -26.48
N GLY A 306 -1.17 -7.39 -26.82
CA GLY A 306 -2.53 -7.87 -26.50
C GLY A 306 -3.05 -7.48 -25.11
N LEU A 307 -2.19 -7.14 -24.15
CA LEU A 307 -2.60 -6.49 -22.91
C LEU A 307 -2.78 -4.98 -23.13
N ARG A 308 -3.94 -4.44 -22.78
CA ARG A 308 -4.16 -2.99 -22.70
C ARG A 308 -3.93 -2.49 -21.29
N ILE A 309 -3.11 -1.44 -21.14
CA ILE A 309 -3.02 -0.65 -19.91
C ILE A 309 -3.72 0.69 -20.12
N ILE A 310 -4.52 1.12 -19.15
CA ILE A 310 -5.18 2.42 -19.14
C ILE A 310 -4.80 3.17 -17.86
N GLY A 311 -4.08 4.27 -18.02
CA GLY A 311 -3.79 5.21 -16.93
C GLY A 311 -4.85 6.31 -16.88
N LEU A 312 -5.51 6.47 -15.73
CA LEU A 312 -6.52 7.50 -15.49
C LEU A 312 -5.95 8.62 -14.62
N ASP A 313 -6.08 9.87 -15.10
CA ASP A 313 -5.86 11.03 -14.26
C ASP A 313 -7.09 11.26 -13.38
N THR A 314 -6.98 10.87 -12.12
CA THR A 314 -8.07 11.01 -11.14
C THR A 314 -8.04 12.35 -10.41
N TYR A 315 -7.21 13.29 -10.85
CA TYR A 315 -7.08 14.64 -10.27
C TYR A 315 -7.39 15.72 -11.31
N ALA A 316 -8.56 15.65 -11.93
CA ALA A 316 -9.01 16.56 -12.99
C ALA A 316 -9.42 17.97 -12.51
N LYS A 317 -8.92 18.47 -11.37
CA LYS A 317 -9.29 19.79 -10.82
C LYS A 317 -8.09 20.53 -10.25
N SER A 318 -8.15 21.86 -10.27
CA SER A 318 -7.30 22.71 -9.43
C SER A 318 -7.81 22.66 -7.99
N GLY A 319 -6.95 22.39 -7.01
CA GLY A 319 -7.36 22.28 -5.62
C GLY A 319 -6.22 22.08 -4.64
N ASN A 320 -6.57 21.88 -3.37
CA ASN A 320 -5.61 21.58 -2.30
C ASN A 320 -5.41 20.08 -2.05
N GLY A 321 -6.09 19.22 -2.81
CA GLY A 321 -6.04 17.76 -2.69
C GLY A 321 -7.00 17.14 -1.67
N ALA A 322 -7.82 17.94 -0.96
CA ALA A 322 -8.69 17.43 0.11
C ALA A 322 -10.08 16.93 -0.38
N ASP A 323 -10.49 17.34 -1.58
CA ASP A 323 -11.78 17.00 -2.18
C ASP A 323 -11.70 15.68 -2.98
N ALA A 324 -12.84 15.01 -3.20
CA ALA A 324 -12.92 13.74 -3.95
C ALA A 324 -12.19 13.75 -5.30
N GLY A 325 -11.52 12.65 -5.66
CA GLY A 325 -10.94 12.49 -6.99
C GLY A 325 -11.98 12.74 -8.10
N GLY A 326 -11.53 13.19 -9.26
CA GLY A 326 -12.40 13.49 -10.38
C GLY A 326 -11.75 13.21 -11.73
N LEU A 327 -12.56 12.75 -12.68
CA LEU A 327 -12.23 12.62 -14.09
C LEU A 327 -12.82 13.81 -14.86
N GLY A 328 -12.08 14.36 -15.81
CA GLY A 328 -12.65 15.32 -16.77
C GLY A 328 -13.77 14.66 -17.58
N ALA A 329 -14.76 15.44 -18.02
CA ALA A 329 -15.87 14.89 -18.82
C ALA A 329 -15.37 14.22 -20.11
N GLU A 330 -14.38 14.83 -20.77
CA GLU A 330 -13.72 14.30 -21.96
C GLU A 330 -13.03 12.97 -21.67
N GLN A 331 -12.20 12.91 -20.61
CA GLN A 331 -11.52 11.68 -20.19
C GLN A 331 -12.52 10.56 -19.87
N LEU A 332 -13.61 10.84 -19.17
CA LEU A 332 -14.62 9.82 -18.87
C LEU A 332 -15.32 9.32 -20.15
N SER A 333 -15.61 10.20 -21.09
CA SER A 333 -16.17 9.83 -22.39
C SER A 333 -15.20 8.97 -23.20
N TRP A 334 -13.94 9.41 -23.28
CA TRP A 334 -12.83 8.70 -23.92
C TRP A 334 -12.64 7.30 -23.32
N PHE A 335 -12.57 7.19 -22.00
CA PHE A 335 -12.40 5.92 -21.30
C PHE A 335 -13.50 4.93 -21.65
N ARG A 336 -14.75 5.40 -21.65
CA ARG A 336 -15.90 4.57 -22.03
C ARG A 336 -15.85 4.17 -23.51
N ALA A 337 -15.33 5.03 -24.40
CA ALA A 337 -15.18 4.71 -25.82
C ALA A 337 -14.10 3.65 -26.04
N ARG A 338 -12.91 3.82 -25.43
CA ARG A 338 -11.81 2.85 -25.49
C ARG A 338 -12.23 1.45 -25.05
N LEU A 339 -12.97 1.33 -23.94
CA LEU A 339 -13.47 0.04 -23.48
C LEU A 339 -14.51 -0.59 -24.43
N ARG A 340 -15.28 0.21 -25.19
CA ARG A 340 -16.26 -0.32 -26.16
C ARG A 340 -15.63 -0.81 -27.46
N GLU A 341 -14.46 -0.31 -27.82
CA GLU A 341 -13.79 -0.67 -29.08
C GLU A 341 -13.29 -2.10 -29.09
N GLN A 342 -12.76 -2.57 -27.96
CA GLN A 342 -12.28 -3.95 -27.79
C GLN A 342 -12.67 -4.44 -26.38
N PRO A 343 -13.96 -4.76 -26.17
CA PRO A 343 -14.49 -5.05 -24.82
C PRO A 343 -13.89 -6.32 -24.20
N ASP A 344 -13.44 -7.27 -25.03
CA ASP A 344 -12.86 -8.54 -24.60
C ASP A 344 -11.34 -8.51 -24.48
N GLN A 345 -10.68 -7.41 -24.89
CA GLN A 345 -9.23 -7.32 -24.79
C GLN A 345 -8.80 -7.27 -23.31
N PRO A 346 -7.87 -8.13 -22.87
CA PRO A 346 -7.29 -8.07 -21.54
C PRO A 346 -6.86 -6.65 -21.17
N THR A 347 -7.47 -6.08 -20.14
CA THR A 347 -7.30 -4.67 -19.78
C THR A 347 -7.05 -4.50 -18.29
N LEU A 348 -5.94 -3.82 -17.96
CA LEU A 348 -5.61 -3.34 -16.63
C LEU A 348 -5.81 -1.83 -16.59
N VAL A 349 -6.61 -1.34 -15.64
CA VAL A 349 -6.80 0.09 -15.41
C VAL A 349 -6.09 0.50 -14.12
N PHE A 350 -5.44 1.65 -14.12
CA PHE A 350 -4.87 2.20 -12.90
C PHE A 350 -5.09 3.72 -12.80
N GLY A 351 -5.25 4.18 -11.57
CA GLY A 351 -5.46 5.57 -11.22
C GLY A 351 -5.08 5.78 -9.75
N HIS A 352 -5.12 7.03 -9.29
CA HIS A 352 -4.74 7.32 -7.91
C HIS A 352 -5.90 7.08 -6.93
N HIS A 353 -7.04 7.73 -7.15
CA HIS A 353 -8.18 7.63 -6.23
C HIS A 353 -8.97 6.33 -6.45
N PRO A 354 -9.27 5.55 -5.39
CA PRO A 354 -10.06 4.33 -5.51
C PRO A 354 -11.52 4.61 -5.91
N LEU A 355 -12.15 3.65 -6.59
CA LEU A 355 -13.57 3.72 -6.94
C LEU A 355 -14.48 3.65 -5.72
N THR A 356 -14.02 3.00 -4.65
CA THR A 356 -14.73 2.89 -3.38
C THR A 356 -13.74 2.57 -2.27
N VAL A 357 -13.95 3.17 -1.09
CA VAL A 357 -13.23 2.81 0.13
C VAL A 357 -14.19 2.11 1.08
N ARG A 358 -13.92 0.83 1.35
CA ARG A 358 -14.67 0.02 2.32
C ARG A 358 -13.77 -0.33 3.50
N ASP A 359 -14.36 -0.66 4.65
CA ASP A 359 -13.62 -1.29 5.75
C ASP A 359 -12.43 -0.46 6.26
N SER A 360 -12.50 0.87 6.16
CA SER A 360 -11.46 1.75 6.71
C SER A 360 -11.56 1.81 8.24
N LEU A 361 -10.41 1.86 8.91
CA LEU A 361 -10.34 2.17 10.34
C LEU A 361 -10.64 3.65 10.59
N PHE A 362 -10.18 4.52 9.69
CA PHE A 362 -10.37 5.96 9.76
C PHE A 362 -11.64 6.41 9.03
N PRO A 363 -12.24 7.55 9.43
CA PRO A 363 -13.41 8.09 8.75
C PRO A 363 -13.18 8.28 7.25
N VAL A 364 -14.07 7.71 6.44
CA VAL A 364 -14.04 7.87 4.97
C VAL A 364 -14.80 9.13 4.61
N THR A 365 -14.07 10.21 4.34
CA THR A 365 -14.63 11.45 3.80
C THR A 365 -14.65 11.42 2.27
N ARG A 366 -15.23 12.45 1.65
CA ARG A 366 -15.32 12.52 0.17
C ARG A 366 -13.94 12.48 -0.51
N GLY A 367 -12.91 13.07 0.11
CA GLY A 367 -11.56 13.13 -0.44
C GLY A 367 -10.91 11.78 -0.70
N GLN A 368 -11.33 10.74 0.01
CA GLN A 368 -10.64 9.44 0.05
C GLN A 368 -10.91 8.54 -1.17
N GLN A 369 -11.72 8.98 -2.12
CA GLN A 369 -12.14 8.18 -3.27
C GLN A 369 -12.54 9.08 -4.44
N LEU A 370 -12.72 8.45 -5.60
CA LEU A 370 -13.30 9.10 -6.77
C LEU A 370 -14.74 9.55 -6.47
N ASP A 371 -15.17 10.63 -7.14
CA ASP A 371 -16.57 11.08 -7.12
C ASP A 371 -17.52 9.89 -7.36
N ARG A 372 -18.59 9.82 -6.57
CA ARG A 372 -19.47 8.64 -6.54
C ARG A 372 -20.18 8.41 -7.88
N ARG A 373 -20.57 9.47 -8.60
CA ARG A 373 -21.25 9.34 -9.90
C ARG A 373 -20.26 8.86 -10.96
N GLN A 374 -19.04 9.39 -10.93
CA GLN A 374 -17.98 8.98 -11.85
C GLN A 374 -17.49 7.56 -11.56
N ALA A 375 -17.28 7.20 -10.29
CA ALA A 375 -16.95 5.84 -9.89
C ALA A 375 -18.02 4.84 -10.35
N ARG A 376 -19.30 5.22 -10.22
CA ARG A 376 -20.39 4.41 -10.76
C ARG A 376 -20.31 4.27 -12.28
N ALA A 377 -20.06 5.35 -13.01
CA ALA A 377 -19.91 5.30 -14.46
C ALA A 377 -18.73 4.42 -14.91
N VAL A 378 -17.61 4.43 -14.16
CA VAL A 378 -16.46 3.54 -14.40
C VAL A 378 -16.84 2.08 -14.17
N VAL A 379 -17.49 1.77 -13.04
CA VAL A 379 -17.97 0.40 -12.75
C VAL A 379 -18.99 -0.08 -13.77
N ASP A 380 -19.87 0.80 -14.24
CA ASP A 380 -20.84 0.47 -15.29
C ASP A 380 -20.17 0.22 -16.64
N ALA A 381 -19.07 0.92 -16.95
CA ALA A 381 -18.26 0.64 -18.13
C ALA A 381 -17.57 -0.73 -18.04
N TYR A 382 -17.08 -1.11 -16.85
CA TYR A 382 -16.50 -2.44 -16.62
C TYR A 382 -17.51 -3.57 -16.79
N ALA A 383 -18.76 -3.36 -16.38
CA ALA A 383 -19.81 -4.36 -16.57
C ALA A 383 -20.02 -4.73 -18.05
N SER A 384 -19.72 -3.80 -18.97
CA SER A 384 -19.81 -3.99 -20.42
C SER A 384 -18.48 -4.32 -21.10
N ALA A 385 -17.40 -4.52 -20.34
CA ALA A 385 -16.06 -4.80 -20.85
C ALA A 385 -15.47 -6.02 -20.11
N PRO A 386 -15.79 -7.25 -20.57
CA PRO A 386 -15.36 -8.49 -19.92
C PRO A 386 -13.85 -8.65 -19.80
N GLY A 387 -13.06 -8.07 -20.71
CA GLY A 387 -11.60 -8.13 -20.69
C GLY A 387 -10.94 -7.31 -19.59
N VAL A 388 -11.66 -6.39 -18.93
CA VAL A 388 -11.11 -5.67 -17.77
C VAL A 388 -11.02 -6.64 -16.60
N PHE A 389 -9.82 -6.85 -16.05
CA PHE A 389 -9.62 -7.81 -14.96
C PHE A 389 -9.12 -7.17 -13.66
N LEU A 390 -8.52 -5.98 -13.74
CA LEU A 390 -7.92 -5.30 -12.59
C LEU A 390 -8.08 -3.78 -12.68
N HIS A 391 -8.48 -3.17 -11.55
CA HIS A 391 -8.39 -1.74 -11.29
C HIS A 391 -7.44 -1.52 -10.11
N HIS A 392 -6.29 -0.90 -10.36
CA HIS A 392 -5.32 -0.52 -9.35
C HIS A 392 -5.56 0.91 -8.86
N ALA A 393 -5.58 1.11 -7.54
CA ALA A 393 -5.64 2.41 -6.89
C ALA A 393 -4.59 2.57 -5.77
N GLY A 394 -4.24 3.82 -5.47
CA GLY A 394 -3.44 4.23 -4.33
C GLY A 394 -4.24 5.06 -3.34
N HIS A 395 -3.68 6.20 -2.92
CA HIS A 395 -4.30 7.29 -2.14
C HIS A 395 -4.61 6.96 -0.67
N THR A 396 -5.03 5.72 -0.42
CA THR A 396 -5.50 5.26 0.89
C THR A 396 -4.38 4.66 1.73
N HIS A 397 -3.19 4.48 1.15
CA HIS A 397 -1.99 3.95 1.79
C HIS A 397 -2.22 2.57 2.44
N ARG A 398 -3.09 1.75 1.86
CA ARG A 398 -3.41 0.42 2.39
C ARG A 398 -3.51 -0.64 1.31
N ASN A 399 -3.21 -1.87 1.69
CA ASN A 399 -3.59 -3.02 0.91
C ASN A 399 -5.06 -3.38 1.19
N LYS A 400 -5.90 -3.27 0.17
CA LYS A 400 -7.30 -3.70 0.25
C LYS A 400 -7.79 -4.21 -1.09
N ARG A 401 -8.33 -5.42 -1.07
CA ARG A 401 -9.07 -5.96 -2.20
C ARG A 401 -10.57 -5.76 -1.99
N THR A 402 -11.22 -5.13 -2.96
CA THR A 402 -12.67 -4.92 -2.96
C THR A 402 -13.30 -5.61 -4.17
N LEU A 403 -14.34 -6.41 -3.93
CA LEU A 403 -15.19 -6.95 -4.98
C LEU A 403 -16.22 -5.89 -5.42
N LEU A 404 -16.26 -5.64 -6.74
CA LEU A 404 -17.22 -4.74 -7.38
C LEU A 404 -18.46 -5.55 -7.78
N SER A 405 -19.59 -5.35 -7.09
CA SER A 405 -20.78 -6.18 -7.29
C SER A 405 -21.36 -6.16 -8.71
N ARG A 406 -21.11 -5.09 -9.48
CA ARG A 406 -21.58 -4.94 -10.86
C ARG A 406 -20.56 -5.33 -11.93
N ALA A 407 -19.31 -5.53 -11.52
CA ALA A 407 -18.22 -5.98 -12.38
C ALA A 407 -17.37 -6.98 -11.58
N PRO A 408 -17.93 -8.13 -11.17
CA PRO A 408 -17.27 -9.06 -10.25
C PRO A 408 -16.01 -9.71 -10.85
N HIS A 409 -15.85 -9.64 -12.18
CA HIS A 409 -14.64 -10.05 -12.91
C HIS A 409 -13.47 -9.08 -12.73
N VAL A 410 -13.72 -7.85 -12.27
CA VAL A 410 -12.69 -6.85 -11.98
C VAL A 410 -12.30 -6.91 -10.51
N THR A 411 -11.02 -7.17 -10.26
CA THR A 411 -10.45 -6.95 -8.94
C THR A 411 -10.17 -5.46 -8.76
N HIS A 412 -10.78 -4.80 -7.78
CA HIS A 412 -10.38 -3.46 -7.36
C HIS A 412 -9.37 -3.57 -6.22
N GLN A 413 -8.11 -3.22 -6.51
CA GLN A 413 -6.97 -3.38 -5.61
C GLN A 413 -6.41 -2.01 -5.22
N GLU A 414 -6.64 -1.64 -3.96
CA GLU A 414 -5.87 -0.59 -3.28
C GLU A 414 -4.51 -1.19 -2.89
N VAL A 415 -3.41 -0.52 -3.23
CA VAL A 415 -2.06 -0.95 -2.84
C VAL A 415 -1.51 0.04 -1.82
N ALA A 416 -0.80 -0.49 -0.82
CA ALA A 416 -0.16 0.31 0.21
C ALA A 416 0.85 1.31 -0.36
N ALA A 417 1.04 2.43 0.34
CA ALA A 417 1.97 3.46 -0.06
C ALA A 417 3.40 2.95 -0.08
N ALA A 418 4.18 3.37 -1.06
CA ALA A 418 5.59 3.02 -1.16
C ALA A 418 6.41 3.64 -0.02
N LYS A 419 6.12 4.91 0.34
CA LYS A 419 6.96 5.73 1.23
C LYS A 419 7.02 5.29 2.69
N GLU A 420 6.10 4.47 3.18
CA GLU A 420 5.94 4.19 4.62
C GLU A 420 5.22 2.87 4.83
N TYR A 421 5.20 2.38 6.08
CA TYR A 421 4.66 1.07 6.41
C TYR A 421 3.29 0.76 5.76
N PRO A 422 3.12 -0.46 5.18
CA PRO A 422 4.11 -1.54 5.09
C PRO A 422 5.24 -1.29 4.09
N GLY A 423 5.08 -0.32 3.19
CA GLY A 423 6.00 0.00 2.10
C GLY A 423 5.93 -1.02 0.96
N GLY A 424 6.74 -0.82 -0.06
CA GLY A 424 6.87 -1.77 -1.17
C GLY A 424 5.77 -1.64 -2.23
N PHE A 425 5.40 -2.76 -2.87
CA PHE A 425 4.57 -2.79 -4.08
C PHE A 425 3.74 -4.07 -4.16
N THR A 426 2.82 -4.15 -5.12
CA THR A 426 2.12 -5.41 -5.46
C THR A 426 2.56 -5.91 -6.82
N LEU A 427 3.02 -7.16 -6.89
CA LEU A 427 3.35 -7.82 -8.15
C LEU A 427 2.09 -8.52 -8.70
N VAL A 428 1.71 -8.19 -9.93
CA VAL A 428 0.70 -8.91 -10.72
C VAL A 428 1.45 -9.92 -11.59
N ARG A 429 1.30 -11.21 -11.33
CA ARG A 429 1.85 -12.27 -12.19
C ARG A 429 0.75 -12.75 -13.13
N ILE A 430 0.85 -12.41 -14.41
CA ILE A 430 -0.16 -12.70 -15.43
C ILE A 430 0.15 -14.04 -16.08
N HIS A 431 -0.87 -14.91 -16.11
CA HIS A 431 -0.86 -16.20 -16.76
C HIS A 431 -2.01 -16.29 -17.76
N SER A 432 -1.92 -17.19 -18.75
CA SER A 432 -2.92 -17.25 -19.83
C SER A 432 -4.35 -17.54 -19.37
N GLY A 433 -4.55 -18.17 -18.21
CA GLY A 433 -5.88 -18.46 -17.65
C GLY A 433 -6.24 -17.65 -16.41
N GLY A 434 -5.36 -16.76 -15.93
CA GLY A 434 -5.59 -16.01 -14.71
C GLY A 434 -4.37 -15.22 -14.23
N TYR A 435 -4.42 -14.72 -13.01
CA TYR A 435 -3.34 -13.92 -12.44
C TYR A 435 -3.23 -14.09 -10.93
N ALA A 436 -2.02 -13.85 -10.41
CA ALA A 436 -1.80 -13.63 -8.99
C ALA A 436 -1.51 -12.15 -8.70
N LEU A 437 -1.95 -11.68 -7.54
CA LEU A 437 -1.54 -10.43 -6.90
C LEU A 437 -0.75 -10.81 -5.66
N ASN A 438 0.45 -10.27 -5.49
CA ASN A 438 1.31 -10.56 -4.35
C ASN A 438 2.01 -9.30 -3.86
N HIS A 439 1.71 -8.85 -2.65
CA HIS A 439 2.40 -7.71 -2.03
C HIS A 439 3.78 -8.11 -1.52
N TYR A 440 4.77 -7.30 -1.82
CA TYR A 440 6.14 -7.41 -1.30
C TYR A 440 6.52 -6.11 -0.61
N LYS A 441 7.13 -6.21 0.56
CA LYS A 441 7.84 -5.08 1.19
C LYS A 441 9.16 -4.84 0.46
N ALA A 442 9.65 -3.61 0.53
CA ALA A 442 10.98 -3.27 0.01
C ALA A 442 12.07 -4.08 0.73
N GLY A 443 12.97 -4.70 -0.05
CA GLY A 443 13.91 -5.71 0.46
C GLY A 443 15.15 -5.14 1.16
N ASP A 444 15.49 -3.88 0.97
CA ASP A 444 16.68 -3.22 1.52
C ASP A 444 16.60 -3.04 3.07
N VAL A 445 17.72 -3.20 3.78
CA VAL A 445 17.75 -3.12 5.25
C VAL A 445 17.35 -1.73 5.76
N ALA A 446 17.80 -0.65 5.12
CA ALA A 446 17.45 0.70 5.54
C ALA A 446 15.97 1.00 5.22
N ALA A 447 15.43 0.46 4.12
CA ALA A 447 13.99 0.51 3.85
C ALA A 447 13.17 -0.25 4.90
N ARG A 448 13.63 -1.42 5.37
CA ARG A 448 12.97 -2.16 6.46
C ARG A 448 13.03 -1.40 7.79
N GLN A 449 14.16 -0.76 8.10
CA GLN A 449 14.30 0.11 9.26
C GLN A 449 13.29 1.26 9.23
N TRP A 450 13.16 1.93 8.07
CA TRP A 450 12.18 2.99 7.91
C TRP A 450 10.74 2.47 7.98
N SER A 451 10.44 1.34 7.34
CA SER A 451 9.11 0.71 7.41
C SER A 451 8.74 0.40 8.87
N GLU A 452 9.66 -0.19 9.64
CA GLU A 452 9.43 -0.44 11.07
C GLU A 452 9.19 0.85 11.85
N ARG A 453 10.01 1.88 11.65
CA ARG A 453 9.85 3.19 12.30
C ARG A 453 8.51 3.85 11.95
N SER A 454 8.13 3.83 10.68
CA SER A 454 6.91 4.49 10.17
C SER A 454 5.62 3.75 10.50
N ARG A 455 5.66 2.52 11.04
CA ARG A 455 4.50 1.87 11.68
C ARG A 455 3.81 2.72 12.75
N ARG A 456 4.56 3.66 13.35
CA ARG A 456 4.06 4.56 14.41
C ARG A 456 3.24 5.73 13.91
N VAL A 457 3.08 5.87 12.59
CA VAL A 457 2.07 6.76 12.02
C VAL A 457 0.72 6.51 12.72
N ALA A 458 -0.03 7.60 12.93
CA ALA A 458 -1.27 7.58 13.68
C ALA A 458 -1.14 6.93 15.07
N ALA A 459 -0.07 7.25 15.81
CA ALA A 459 0.22 6.73 17.15
C ALA A 459 0.26 5.18 17.22
N GLY A 460 0.70 4.52 16.15
CA GLY A 460 0.79 3.06 16.08
C GLY A 460 -0.48 2.34 15.63
N LEU A 461 -1.50 3.08 15.18
CA LEU A 461 -2.71 2.51 14.58
C LEU A 461 -2.55 2.17 13.09
N TRP A 462 -1.44 2.58 12.46
CA TRP A 462 -1.22 2.38 11.03
C TRP A 462 -1.28 0.92 10.58
N PRO A 463 -0.75 -0.08 11.33
CA PRO A 463 -0.85 -1.48 10.92
C PRO A 463 -2.28 -2.00 10.74
N HIS A 464 -3.23 -1.54 11.56
CA HIS A 464 -4.65 -1.88 11.44
C HIS A 464 -5.29 -1.33 10.16
N HIS A 465 -4.70 -0.29 9.57
CA HIS A 465 -5.17 0.36 8.35
C HIS A 465 -4.44 -0.16 7.12
N ALA A 466 -3.10 -0.13 7.13
CA ALA A 466 -2.26 -0.22 5.94
C ALA A 466 -1.92 -1.65 5.49
N LEU A 467 -1.74 -2.60 6.42
CA LEU A 467 -1.27 -3.96 6.09
C LEU A 467 -2.30 -4.80 5.29
N GLY A 468 -3.58 -4.45 5.43
CA GLY A 468 -4.71 -5.29 4.99
C GLY A 468 -5.15 -6.24 6.10
N ARG A 469 -6.47 -6.41 6.24
CA ARG A 469 -7.09 -7.15 7.35
C ARG A 469 -6.82 -8.66 7.27
N SER A 470 -6.59 -9.17 6.06
CA SER A 470 -6.25 -10.56 5.82
C SER A 470 -5.11 -10.67 4.83
N VAL A 471 -4.42 -11.82 4.82
CA VAL A 471 -3.47 -12.17 3.76
C VAL A 471 -4.11 -12.00 2.37
N THR A 472 -5.42 -12.26 2.24
CA THR A 472 -6.12 -12.16 0.97
C THR A 472 -6.37 -10.73 0.46
N ASP A 473 -6.21 -9.71 1.31
CA ASP A 473 -6.28 -8.31 0.87
C ASP A 473 -5.01 -7.87 0.10
N ARG A 474 -3.92 -8.64 0.25
CA ARG A 474 -2.59 -8.35 -0.30
C ARG A 474 -1.98 -9.50 -1.11
N ASN A 475 -2.56 -10.71 -1.04
CA ASN A 475 -2.14 -11.87 -1.82
C ASN A 475 -3.36 -12.62 -2.35
N SER A 476 -3.45 -12.87 -3.65
CA SER A 476 -4.57 -13.63 -4.20
C SER A 476 -4.36 -14.16 -5.60
N VAL A 477 -5.10 -15.22 -5.93
CA VAL A 477 -5.16 -15.79 -7.28
C VAL A 477 -6.58 -15.67 -7.82
N ARG A 478 -6.71 -15.36 -9.11
CA ARG A 478 -7.97 -15.20 -9.84
C ARG A 478 -7.86 -15.85 -11.22
N ALA A 479 -8.91 -16.56 -11.63
CA ALA A 479 -9.07 -16.98 -13.01
C ALA A 479 -9.62 -15.82 -13.85
N HIS A 480 -9.09 -15.67 -15.06
CA HIS A 480 -9.55 -14.71 -16.07
C HIS A 480 -8.92 -15.12 -17.41
N ASP A 481 -9.64 -15.09 -18.52
CA ASP A 481 -9.03 -15.41 -19.81
C ASP A 481 -8.07 -14.29 -20.23
N LEU A 482 -6.78 -14.58 -20.22
CA LEU A 482 -5.71 -13.66 -20.60
C LEU A 482 -4.86 -14.29 -21.71
N SER A 483 -5.41 -15.26 -22.44
CA SER A 483 -4.71 -16.03 -23.47
C SER A 483 -4.30 -15.20 -24.68
N GLY A 484 -4.99 -14.08 -24.91
CA GLY A 484 -4.66 -13.08 -25.94
C GLY A 484 -3.46 -12.19 -25.62
N VAL A 485 -2.87 -12.29 -24.41
CA VAL A 485 -1.64 -11.57 -24.05
C VAL A 485 -0.41 -12.36 -24.52
N ALA A 486 0.48 -11.69 -25.23
CA ALA A 486 1.75 -12.22 -25.69
C ALA A 486 2.75 -12.32 -24.54
N VAL A 487 3.67 -13.27 -24.65
CA VAL A 487 4.83 -13.33 -23.75
C VAL A 487 5.74 -12.14 -24.08
N ARG A 488 6.20 -11.43 -23.07
CA ARG A 488 7.23 -10.39 -23.25
C ARG A 488 8.59 -11.10 -23.19
N GLU A 489 9.36 -11.00 -24.28
CA GLU A 489 10.72 -11.56 -24.39
C GLU A 489 11.75 -10.71 -23.63
#